data_AF-A0A2W5Z5J3-F1
#
_entry.id   AF-A0A2W5Z5J3-F1
#
_cell.length_a   1.000
_cell.length_b   1.000
_cell.length_c   1.000
_cell.angle_alpha   90.00
_cell.angle_beta   90.00
_cell.angle_gamma   90.00
#
_symmetry.space_group_name_H-M   'P 1'
#
loop_
_entity.id
_entity.type
_entity.pdbx_description
1 polymer ?
#
loop_
_entity_poly.entity_id
_entity_poly.type
_entity_poly.pdbx_seq_one_letter_code
_entity_poly.pdbx_strand_id
1 'polypeptide(L)'
;MRILADLIPLAVVLVICRRWRSFPRITHRLAHLTRTVLALALFIDAGVILSYILTGILPLPRWDGALAAADHALGLNWLDMYQWLTRHPAIDASARALYNSLGPEMLILLFALELLGHHNQARAFLLWFMVSGIATIGIGILIPAAGAFVYHHLPVASTTGYVAQWADLRNGTLRTINPLNNQGLVIFPSFHTVLAVLCACAARPLRILRYPSLALNLLIILSTPAMGGTISSISSPALFWRL
;
A
#
# COMPACT_ATOMS: atom_id res chain seq x y z
N MET A 1 -7.37 -17.75 9.68
CA MET A 1 -8.70 -17.94 9.05
C MET A 1 -8.82 -17.26 7.67
N ARG A 2 -8.06 -16.19 7.34
CA ARG A 2 -7.97 -15.64 5.96
C ARG A 2 -7.36 -16.63 4.96
N ILE A 3 -6.24 -17.30 5.29
CA ILE A 3 -5.61 -18.32 4.42
C ILE A 3 -6.62 -19.40 3.99
N LEU A 4 -7.39 -19.98 4.92
CA LEU A 4 -8.44 -20.95 4.58
C LEU A 4 -9.62 -20.31 3.83
N ALA A 5 -10.00 -19.08 4.16
CA ALA A 5 -11.08 -18.35 3.51
C ALA A 5 -10.73 -17.85 2.09
N ASP A 6 -9.45 -17.64 1.77
CA ASP A 6 -8.93 -17.27 0.45
C ASP A 6 -8.63 -18.52 -0.40
N LEU A 7 -8.28 -19.64 0.26
CA LEU A 7 -8.11 -20.96 -0.37
C LEU A 7 -9.43 -21.56 -0.86
N ILE A 8 -10.57 -21.22 -0.25
CA ILE A 8 -11.90 -21.71 -0.66
C ILE A 8 -12.33 -21.15 -2.03
N PRO A 9 -12.33 -19.82 -2.27
CA PRO A 9 -12.54 -19.26 -3.61
C PRO A 9 -11.48 -19.76 -4.59
N LEU A 10 -10.22 -19.93 -4.17
CA LEU A 10 -9.16 -20.48 -5.00
C LEU A 10 -9.47 -21.92 -5.46
N ALA A 11 -9.87 -22.81 -4.54
CA ALA A 11 -10.24 -24.18 -4.86
C ALA A 11 -11.49 -24.24 -5.76
N VAL A 12 -12.48 -23.40 -5.47
CA VAL A 12 -13.71 -23.30 -6.27
C VAL A 12 -13.41 -22.81 -7.69
N VAL A 13 -12.58 -21.77 -7.85
CA VAL A 13 -12.18 -21.23 -9.15
C VAL A 13 -11.31 -22.21 -9.93
N LEU A 14 -10.38 -22.92 -9.28
CA LEU A 14 -9.58 -23.97 -9.92
C LEU A 14 -10.44 -25.15 -10.38
N VAL A 15 -11.44 -25.56 -9.59
CA VAL A 15 -12.41 -26.59 -9.96
C VAL A 15 -13.29 -26.14 -11.13
N ILE A 16 -13.77 -24.89 -11.12
CA ILE A 16 -14.54 -24.30 -12.22
C ILE A 16 -13.68 -24.23 -13.50
N CYS A 17 -12.44 -23.76 -13.42
CA CYS A 17 -11.50 -23.72 -14.55
C CYS A 17 -11.19 -25.12 -15.10
N ARG A 18 -11.09 -26.13 -14.24
CA ARG A 18 -10.85 -27.53 -14.64
C ARG A 18 -12.09 -28.15 -15.29
N ARG A 19 -13.29 -27.74 -14.85
CA ARG A 19 -14.60 -28.22 -15.35
C ARG A 19 -15.00 -27.56 -16.68
N TRP A 20 -14.59 -26.31 -16.94
CA TRP A 20 -15.01 -25.49 -18.09
C TRP A 20 -14.02 -25.49 -19.26
N ARG A 21 -13.25 -26.58 -19.42
CA ARG A 21 -12.24 -26.79 -20.47
C ARG A 21 -12.74 -26.67 -21.92
N SER A 22 -14.05 -26.51 -22.11
CA SER A 22 -14.73 -26.40 -23.42
C SER A 22 -14.63 -25.01 -24.08
N PHE A 23 -14.16 -23.97 -23.37
CA PHE A 23 -13.91 -22.62 -23.92
C PHE A 23 -12.44 -22.21 -23.74
N PRO A 24 -11.54 -22.56 -24.69
CA PRO A 24 -10.09 -22.46 -24.47
C PRO A 24 -9.63 -21.03 -24.17
N ARG A 25 -10.16 -20.01 -24.86
CA ARG A 25 -9.70 -18.61 -24.66
C ARG A 25 -10.07 -18.02 -23.29
N ILE A 26 -11.28 -18.29 -22.79
CA ILE A 26 -11.78 -17.75 -21.51
C ILE A 26 -11.12 -18.48 -20.33
N THR A 27 -10.95 -19.80 -20.43
CA THR A 27 -10.26 -20.59 -19.40
C THR A 27 -8.80 -20.19 -19.23
N HIS A 28 -8.09 -19.85 -20.32
CA HIS A 28 -6.72 -19.35 -20.21
C HIS A 28 -6.65 -18.00 -19.47
N ARG A 29 -7.53 -17.04 -19.78
CA ARG A 29 -7.53 -15.72 -19.10
C ARG A 29 -7.85 -15.84 -17.61
N LEU A 30 -8.84 -16.66 -17.24
CA LEU A 30 -9.18 -16.90 -15.84
C LEU A 30 -8.04 -17.59 -15.08
N ALA A 31 -7.33 -18.52 -15.72
CA ALA A 31 -6.17 -19.18 -15.11
C ALA A 31 -4.97 -18.23 -14.92
N HIS A 32 -4.76 -17.26 -15.80
CA HIS A 32 -3.75 -16.22 -15.60
C HIS A 32 -4.14 -15.30 -14.45
N LEU A 33 -5.37 -14.77 -14.49
CA LEU A 33 -5.90 -13.90 -13.45
C LEU A 33 -5.82 -14.54 -12.06
N THR A 34 -6.22 -15.81 -11.93
CA THR A 34 -6.18 -16.54 -10.65
C THR A 34 -4.76 -16.64 -10.11
N ARG A 35 -3.77 -16.94 -10.96
CA ARG A 35 -2.36 -17.00 -10.55
C ARG A 35 -1.84 -15.64 -10.11
N THR A 36 -2.16 -14.59 -10.87
CA THR A 36 -1.74 -13.22 -10.59
C THR A 36 -2.33 -12.72 -9.27
N VAL A 37 -3.62 -12.94 -9.03
CA VAL A 37 -4.29 -12.57 -7.77
C VAL A 37 -3.74 -13.37 -6.59
N LEU A 38 -3.52 -14.68 -6.75
CA LEU A 38 -2.94 -15.51 -5.69
C LEU A 38 -1.53 -15.04 -5.33
N ALA A 39 -0.68 -14.79 -6.33
CA ALA A 39 0.68 -14.32 -6.11
C ALA A 39 0.69 -12.94 -5.43
N LEU A 40 -0.23 -12.05 -5.79
CA LEU A 40 -0.42 -10.77 -5.10
C LEU A 40 -0.80 -10.97 -3.62
N ALA A 41 -1.81 -11.78 -3.33
CA ALA A 41 -2.28 -12.02 -1.96
C ALA A 41 -1.18 -12.62 -1.08
N LEU A 42 -0.50 -13.66 -1.56
CA LEU A 42 0.61 -14.31 -0.84
C LEU A 42 1.77 -13.34 -0.59
N PHE A 43 2.11 -12.51 -1.57
CA PHE A 43 3.15 -11.51 -1.40
C PHE A 43 2.76 -10.43 -0.39
N ILE A 44 1.49 -9.99 -0.41
CA ILE A 44 0.99 -9.00 0.54
C ILE A 44 1.13 -9.55 1.97
N ASP A 45 0.62 -10.75 2.22
CA ASP A 45 0.72 -11.38 3.54
C ASP A 45 2.18 -11.57 4.00
N ALA A 46 3.04 -12.07 3.11
CA ALA A 46 4.46 -12.25 3.40
C ALA A 46 5.16 -10.91 3.69
N GLY A 47 4.84 -9.85 2.93
CA GLY A 47 5.40 -8.51 3.09
C GLY A 47 4.99 -7.87 4.41
N VAL A 48 3.73 -8.04 4.83
CA VAL A 48 3.29 -7.64 6.17
C VAL A 48 4.14 -8.33 7.21
N ILE A 49 4.17 -9.66 7.22
CA ILE A 49 4.87 -10.42 8.26
C ILE A 49 6.34 -10.00 8.33
N LEU A 50 6.98 -9.87 7.17
CA LEU A 50 8.36 -9.40 7.05
C LEU A 50 8.53 -8.00 7.67
N SER A 51 7.60 -7.07 7.43
CA SER A 51 7.66 -5.74 8.02
C SER A 51 7.58 -5.76 9.55
N TYR A 52 6.78 -6.64 10.16
CA TYR A 52 6.70 -6.78 11.63
C TYR A 52 7.98 -7.37 12.19
N ILE A 53 8.46 -8.46 11.60
CA ILE A 53 9.67 -9.14 12.05
C ILE A 53 10.84 -8.15 12.04
N LEU A 54 11.04 -7.44 10.93
CA LEU A 54 12.21 -6.58 10.77
C LEU A 54 12.10 -5.27 11.57
N THR A 55 10.89 -4.72 11.73
CA THR A 55 10.66 -3.55 12.60
C THR A 55 10.87 -3.88 14.08
N GLY A 56 10.55 -5.12 14.51
CA GLY A 56 10.64 -5.54 15.90
C GLY A 56 12.04 -6.00 16.34
N ILE A 57 12.83 -6.59 15.43
CA ILE A 57 14.16 -7.15 15.75
C ILE A 57 15.24 -6.06 15.87
N LEU A 58 15.10 -4.96 15.12
CA LEU A 58 16.16 -3.95 14.99
C LEU A 58 15.80 -2.70 15.80
N PRO A 59 16.43 -2.46 16.96
CA PRO A 59 16.19 -1.28 17.80
C PRO A 59 16.92 -0.05 17.24
N LEU A 60 16.71 0.25 15.95
CA LEU A 60 17.36 1.36 15.28
C LEU A 60 16.72 2.70 15.70
N PRO A 61 17.55 3.76 15.87
CA PRO A 61 17.06 5.08 16.20
C PRO A 61 16.19 5.61 15.07
N ARG A 62 15.15 6.36 15.44
CA ARG A 62 14.19 6.91 14.48
C ARG A 62 14.81 8.05 13.67
N TRP A 63 14.45 8.10 12.39
CA TRP A 63 14.86 9.15 11.46
C TRP A 63 13.83 10.28 11.32
N ASP A 64 12.76 10.27 12.12
CA ASP A 64 11.66 11.25 12.01
C ASP A 64 12.16 12.71 12.02
N GLY A 65 13.17 13.04 12.83
CA GLY A 65 13.76 14.38 12.86
C GLY A 65 14.52 14.76 11.59
N ALA A 66 15.28 13.82 11.01
CA ALA A 66 15.98 14.04 9.75
C ALA A 66 15.00 14.15 8.57
N LEU A 67 13.94 13.34 8.56
CA LEU A 67 12.86 13.42 7.57
C LEU A 67 12.15 14.77 7.67
N ALA A 68 11.76 15.20 8.88
CA ALA A 68 11.12 16.50 9.10
C ALA A 68 12.02 17.68 8.70
N ALA A 69 13.34 17.59 8.94
CA ALA A 69 14.30 18.59 8.47
C ALA A 69 14.38 18.62 6.94
N ALA A 70 14.36 17.46 6.28
CA ALA A 70 14.31 17.37 4.83
C ALA A 70 13.01 17.95 4.25
N ASP A 71 11.86 17.73 4.91
CA ASP A 71 10.58 18.32 4.51
C ASP A 71 10.63 19.85 4.58
N HIS A 72 11.15 20.37 5.68
CA HIS A 72 11.32 21.81 5.86
C HIS A 72 12.26 22.40 4.81
N ALA A 73 13.35 21.70 4.46
CA ALA A 73 14.26 22.10 3.39
C ALA A 73 13.60 22.10 2.00
N LEU A 74 12.61 21.23 1.79
CA LEU A 74 11.78 21.20 0.58
C LEU A 74 10.59 22.17 0.63
N GLY A 75 10.50 23.02 1.66
CA GLY A 75 9.47 24.04 1.82
C GLY A 75 8.16 23.54 2.41
N LEU A 76 8.11 22.30 2.91
CA LEU A 76 6.93 21.77 3.59
C LEU A 76 7.05 21.95 5.10
N ASN A 77 6.27 22.87 5.65
CA ASN A 77 5.92 22.82 7.07
C ASN A 77 4.73 21.87 7.26
N TRP A 78 5.04 20.62 7.60
CA TRP A 78 4.04 19.57 7.72
C TRP A 78 2.98 19.89 8.79
N LEU A 79 3.38 20.50 9.92
CA LEU A 79 2.47 20.85 11.01
C LEU A 79 1.48 21.94 10.59
N ASP A 80 1.94 22.97 9.88
CA ASP A 80 1.08 24.04 9.38
C ASP A 80 0.06 23.50 8.35
N MET A 81 0.52 22.61 7.46
CA MET A 81 -0.34 21.92 6.50
C MET A 81 -1.40 21.09 7.22
N TYR A 82 -1.03 20.30 8.24
CA TYR A 82 -1.97 19.52 9.04
C TYR A 82 -3.01 20.42 9.73
N GLN A 83 -2.58 21.52 10.37
CA GLN A 83 -3.49 22.49 11.00
C GLN A 83 -4.40 23.20 9.99
N TRP A 84 -3.95 23.38 8.75
CA TRP A 84 -4.79 23.91 7.68
C TRP A 84 -5.84 22.87 7.26
N LEU A 85 -5.47 21.61 7.10
CA LEU A 85 -6.40 20.52 6.75
C LEU A 85 -7.48 20.31 7.81
N THR A 86 -7.14 20.38 9.10
CA THR A 86 -8.14 20.26 10.18
C THR A 86 -9.16 21.40 10.18
N ARG A 87 -8.81 22.56 9.62
CA ARG A 87 -9.73 23.70 9.42
C ARG A 87 -10.55 23.58 8.13
N HIS A 88 -10.20 22.68 7.22
CA HIS A 88 -10.87 22.49 5.92
C HIS A 88 -11.34 21.03 5.75
N PRO A 89 -12.39 20.60 6.48
CA PRO A 89 -12.80 19.19 6.56
C PRO A 89 -13.19 18.58 5.22
N ALA A 90 -13.72 19.36 4.27
CA ALA A 90 -14.04 18.89 2.93
C ALA A 90 -12.77 18.49 2.13
N ILE A 91 -11.67 19.22 2.34
CA ILE A 91 -10.40 18.95 1.68
C ILE A 91 -9.72 17.74 2.32
N ASP A 92 -9.72 17.64 3.65
CA ASP A 92 -9.24 16.45 4.37
C ASP A 92 -10.02 15.19 3.96
N ALA A 93 -11.36 15.26 3.89
CA ALA A 93 -12.19 14.15 3.43
C ALA A 93 -11.88 13.74 1.98
N SER A 94 -11.66 14.72 1.10
CA SER A 94 -11.30 14.47 -0.30
C SER A 94 -9.91 13.84 -0.44
N ALA A 95 -8.93 14.33 0.33
CA ALA A 95 -7.58 13.77 0.40
C ALA A 95 -7.61 12.31 0.88
N ARG A 96 -8.41 12.00 1.92
CA ARG A 96 -8.65 10.62 2.40
C ARG A 96 -9.31 9.74 1.35
N ALA A 97 -10.32 10.25 0.65
CA ALA A 97 -11.01 9.50 -0.39
C ALA A 97 -10.08 9.13 -1.55
N LEU A 98 -9.29 10.10 -2.02
CA LEU A 98 -8.24 9.87 -3.02
C LEU A 98 -7.25 8.82 -2.53
N TYR A 99 -6.73 8.99 -1.32
CA TYR A 99 -5.78 8.07 -0.71
C TYR A 99 -6.31 6.62 -0.67
N ASN A 100 -7.56 6.45 -0.24
CA ASN A 100 -8.19 5.15 -0.09
C ASN A 100 -8.56 4.50 -1.44
N SER A 101 -8.60 5.27 -2.52
CA SER A 101 -8.93 4.76 -3.86
C SER A 101 -7.81 3.95 -4.52
N LEU A 102 -6.57 4.07 -4.03
CA LEU A 102 -5.40 3.44 -4.66
C LEU A 102 -5.47 1.90 -4.66
N GLY A 103 -5.94 1.31 -3.56
CA GLY A 103 -6.12 -0.14 -3.46
C GLY A 103 -7.14 -0.67 -4.48
N PRO A 104 -8.37 -0.14 -4.50
CA PRO A 104 -9.36 -0.44 -5.54
C PRO A 104 -8.84 -0.19 -6.96
N GLU A 105 -8.14 0.92 -7.22
CA GLU A 105 -7.56 1.22 -8.54
C GLU A 105 -6.56 0.15 -8.98
N MET A 106 -5.64 -0.26 -8.10
CA MET A 106 -4.68 -1.33 -8.36
C MET A 106 -5.39 -2.61 -8.81
N LEU A 107 -6.43 -3.03 -8.08
CA LEU A 107 -7.20 -4.22 -8.43
C LEU A 107 -7.85 -4.04 -9.80
N ILE A 108 -8.55 -2.93 -10.03
CA ILE A 108 -9.20 -2.63 -11.31
C ILE A 108 -8.21 -2.70 -12.47
N LEU A 109 -7.03 -2.11 -12.34
CA LEU A 109 -5.99 -2.14 -13.38
C LEU A 109 -5.47 -3.56 -13.61
N LEU A 110 -5.22 -4.33 -12.55
CA LEU A 110 -4.77 -5.72 -12.66
C LEU A 110 -5.81 -6.59 -13.38
N PHE A 111 -7.08 -6.50 -12.99
CA PHE A 111 -8.20 -7.20 -13.65
C PHE A 111 -8.35 -6.74 -15.10
N ALA A 112 -8.31 -5.44 -15.37
CA ALA A 112 -8.45 -4.90 -16.73
C ALA A 112 -7.33 -5.39 -17.64
N LEU A 113 -6.07 -5.38 -17.19
CA LEU A 113 -4.94 -5.88 -17.96
C LEU A 113 -5.09 -7.36 -18.31
N GLU A 114 -5.43 -8.21 -17.33
CA GLU A 114 -5.62 -9.66 -17.54
C GLU A 114 -6.82 -9.97 -18.45
N LEU A 115 -7.95 -9.29 -18.25
CA LEU A 115 -9.17 -9.53 -19.01
C LEU A 115 -9.08 -9.05 -20.46
N LEU A 116 -8.34 -7.95 -20.70
CA LEU A 116 -8.11 -7.39 -22.03
C LEU A 116 -6.93 -8.06 -22.78
N GLY A 117 -6.24 -9.03 -22.15
CA GLY A 117 -5.17 -9.81 -22.78
C GLY A 117 -3.78 -9.18 -22.69
N HIS A 118 -3.61 -8.13 -21.89
CA HIS A 118 -2.33 -7.48 -21.58
C HIS A 118 -1.55 -8.24 -20.48
N HIS A 119 -1.45 -9.57 -20.59
CA HIS A 119 -0.88 -10.46 -19.57
C HIS A 119 0.57 -10.12 -19.21
N ASN A 120 1.37 -9.72 -20.20
CA ASN A 120 2.77 -9.33 -19.96
C ASN A 120 2.84 -8.05 -19.11
N GLN A 121 1.94 -7.09 -19.33
CA GLN A 121 1.86 -5.87 -18.54
C GLN A 121 1.33 -6.14 -17.13
N ALA A 122 0.33 -7.01 -16.96
CA ALA A 122 -0.15 -7.44 -15.65
C ALA A 122 0.98 -8.11 -14.83
N ARG A 123 1.73 -9.02 -15.46
CA ARG A 123 2.89 -9.67 -14.83
C ARG A 123 4.00 -8.67 -14.49
N ALA A 124 4.32 -7.74 -15.40
CA ALA A 124 5.32 -6.71 -15.14
C ALA A 124 4.91 -5.81 -13.99
N PHE A 125 3.65 -5.38 -13.94
CA PHE A 125 3.10 -4.59 -12.84
C PHE A 125 3.23 -5.34 -11.51
N LEU A 126 2.81 -6.62 -11.46
CA LEU A 126 2.94 -7.45 -10.27
C LEU A 126 4.41 -7.63 -9.83
N LEU A 127 5.33 -7.85 -10.77
CA LEU A 127 6.75 -7.98 -10.45
C LEU A 127 7.33 -6.68 -9.89
N TRP A 128 7.03 -5.54 -10.51
CA TRP A 128 7.47 -4.24 -10.01
C TRP A 128 6.86 -3.89 -8.66
N PHE A 129 5.60 -4.27 -8.43
CA PHE A 129 4.96 -4.19 -7.13
C PHE A 129 5.74 -4.98 -6.08
N MET A 130 6.08 -6.22 -6.37
CA MET A 130 6.83 -7.10 -5.45
C MET A 130 8.23 -6.55 -5.16
N VAL A 131 8.99 -6.21 -6.20
CA VAL A 131 10.35 -5.68 -6.08
C VAL A 131 10.35 -4.38 -5.28
N SER A 132 9.43 -3.46 -5.60
CA SER A 132 9.36 -2.17 -4.90
C SER A 132 8.86 -2.33 -3.47
N GLY A 133 8.02 -3.33 -3.19
CA GLY A 133 7.57 -3.66 -1.84
C GLY A 133 8.72 -4.17 -0.97
N ILE A 134 9.53 -5.09 -1.51
CA ILE A 134 10.74 -5.58 -0.86
C ILE A 134 11.73 -4.44 -0.63
N ALA A 135 11.96 -3.60 -1.65
CA ALA A 135 12.85 -2.45 -1.53
C ALA A 135 12.36 -1.46 -0.47
N THR A 136 11.05 -1.18 -0.42
CA THR A 136 10.44 -0.30 0.58
C THR A 136 10.64 -0.85 1.98
N ILE A 137 10.36 -2.15 2.20
CA ILE A 137 10.60 -2.80 3.48
C ILE A 137 12.09 -2.72 3.85
N GLY A 138 12.98 -3.06 2.91
CA GLY A 138 14.43 -3.02 3.09
C GLY A 138 14.95 -1.64 3.52
N ILE A 139 14.55 -0.58 2.82
CA ILE A 139 14.95 0.79 3.13
C ILE A 139 14.33 1.24 4.47
N GLY A 140 13.06 0.92 4.73
CA GLY A 140 12.38 1.32 5.95
C GLY A 140 12.92 0.69 7.23
N ILE A 141 13.63 -0.41 7.09
CA ILE A 141 14.41 -0.98 8.20
C ILE A 141 15.64 -0.14 8.49
N LEU A 142 16.37 0.28 7.45
CA LEU A 142 17.59 1.07 7.59
C LEU A 142 17.29 2.50 8.07
N ILE A 143 16.11 3.02 7.70
CA ILE A 143 15.66 4.38 7.98
C ILE A 143 14.28 4.31 8.66
N PRO A 144 14.19 3.79 9.90
CA PRO A 144 12.91 3.62 10.57
C PRO A 144 12.30 4.97 10.92
N ALA A 145 11.01 5.11 10.65
CA ALA A 145 10.22 6.29 10.99
C ALA A 145 8.97 5.87 11.76
N ALA A 146 8.53 6.69 12.71
CA ALA A 146 7.25 6.56 13.40
C ALA A 146 6.15 7.42 12.74
N GLY A 147 6.52 8.33 11.84
CA GLY A 147 5.61 9.14 11.05
C GLY A 147 5.32 10.49 11.69
N ALA A 148 4.80 11.42 10.88
CA ALA A 148 4.65 12.82 11.27
C ALA A 148 3.70 13.03 12.46
N PHE A 149 2.63 12.22 12.56
CA PHE A 149 1.71 12.28 13.70
C PHE A 149 2.41 12.01 15.03
N VAL A 150 3.32 11.04 15.07
CA VAL A 150 4.09 10.69 16.26
C VAL A 150 5.16 11.73 16.55
N TYR A 151 5.87 12.17 15.50
CA TYR A 151 6.95 13.15 15.63
C TYR A 151 6.46 14.51 16.16
N HIS A 152 5.30 14.98 15.68
CA HIS A 152 4.70 16.24 16.12
C HIS A 152 3.78 16.11 17.34
N HIS A 153 3.78 14.94 18.02
CA HIS A 153 2.99 14.69 19.23
C HIS A 153 1.49 14.99 19.09
N LEU A 154 0.91 14.66 17.92
CA LEU A 154 -0.49 14.97 17.65
C LEU A 154 -1.44 13.95 18.30
N PRO A 155 -2.60 14.37 18.83
CA PRO A 155 -3.56 13.46 19.45
C PRO A 155 -4.01 12.32 18.53
N VAL A 156 -4.12 12.59 17.23
CA VAL A 156 -4.50 11.60 16.20
C VAL A 156 -3.56 10.39 16.15
N ALA A 157 -2.32 10.51 16.61
CA ALA A 157 -1.38 9.39 16.69
C ALA A 157 -1.93 8.25 17.56
N SER A 158 -2.62 8.59 18.65
CA SER A 158 -3.19 7.61 19.60
C SER A 158 -4.36 6.80 19.02
N THR A 159 -5.07 7.35 18.05
CA THR A 159 -6.21 6.70 17.38
C THR A 159 -5.82 6.05 16.04
N THR A 160 -4.54 6.15 15.66
CA THR A 160 -4.06 5.64 14.38
C THR A 160 -3.53 4.22 14.53
N GLY A 161 -4.18 3.27 13.86
CA GLY A 161 -3.98 1.82 14.08
C GLY A 161 -2.55 1.31 13.94
N TYR A 162 -1.76 1.82 12.99
CA TYR A 162 -0.36 1.41 12.84
C TYR A 162 0.51 1.88 14.02
N VAL A 163 0.23 3.05 14.60
CA VAL A 163 1.04 3.64 15.67
C VAL A 163 0.96 2.77 16.92
N ALA A 164 -0.26 2.33 17.27
CA ALA A 164 -0.48 1.43 18.39
C ALA A 164 0.28 0.10 18.19
N GLN A 165 0.13 -0.54 17.03
CA GLN A 165 0.79 -1.82 16.76
C GLN A 165 2.32 -1.70 16.67
N TRP A 166 2.82 -0.59 16.15
CA TRP A 166 4.25 -0.29 16.11
C TRP A 166 4.82 -0.09 17.52
N ALA A 167 4.11 0.64 18.38
CA ALA A 167 4.50 0.84 19.77
C ALA A 167 4.47 -0.47 20.56
N ASP A 168 3.41 -1.27 20.39
CA ASP A 168 3.29 -2.59 21.02
C ASP A 168 4.41 -3.54 20.59
N LEU A 169 4.77 -3.50 19.29
CA LEU A 169 5.87 -4.29 18.77
C LEU A 169 7.21 -3.89 19.40
N ARG A 170 7.50 -2.59 19.50
CA ARG A 170 8.76 -2.10 20.09
C ARG A 170 8.85 -2.27 21.60
N ASN A 171 7.73 -2.23 22.30
CA ASN A 171 7.67 -2.47 23.74
C ASN A 171 7.66 -3.96 24.09
N GLY A 172 7.68 -4.86 23.10
CA GLY A 172 7.63 -6.31 23.31
C GLY A 172 6.28 -6.81 23.81
N THR A 173 5.22 -6.00 23.71
CA THR A 173 3.86 -6.36 24.16
C THR A 173 3.04 -7.00 23.06
N LEU A 174 3.41 -6.82 21.78
CA LEU A 174 2.75 -7.49 20.66
C LEU A 174 3.09 -8.99 20.65
N ARG A 175 2.12 -9.83 21.05
CA ARG A 175 2.30 -11.30 21.12
C ARG A 175 1.75 -12.07 19.92
N THR A 176 0.87 -11.45 19.14
CA THR A 176 0.22 -12.08 18.00
C THR A 176 0.12 -11.11 16.84
N ILE A 177 0.41 -11.60 15.63
CA ILE A 177 0.12 -10.88 14.39
C ILE A 177 -1.21 -11.41 13.89
N ASN A 178 -2.24 -10.56 13.94
CA ASN A 178 -3.55 -10.92 13.39
C ASN A 178 -3.57 -10.58 11.88
N PRO A 179 -3.60 -11.57 10.98
CA PRO A 179 -3.67 -11.31 9.54
C PRO A 179 -4.98 -10.62 9.10
N LEU A 180 -6.00 -10.55 9.98
CA LEU A 180 -7.26 -9.83 9.74
C LEU A 180 -7.21 -8.36 10.19
N ASN A 181 -6.18 -7.95 10.93
CA ASN A 181 -6.01 -6.59 11.42
C ASN A 181 -4.53 -6.19 11.38
N ASN A 182 -3.85 -6.56 10.30
CA ASN A 182 -2.46 -6.19 10.10
C ASN A 182 -2.35 -4.76 9.53
N GLN A 183 -1.24 -4.11 9.84
CA GLN A 183 -0.92 -2.76 9.45
C GLN A 183 0.47 -2.74 8.87
N GLY A 184 0.75 -1.80 7.97
CA GLY A 184 2.11 -1.61 7.50
C GLY A 184 2.90 -0.99 8.61
N LEU A 185 4.00 -1.60 9.02
CA LEU A 185 4.85 -0.96 10.04
C LEU A 185 5.97 -0.14 9.42
N VAL A 186 6.15 -0.25 8.11
CA VAL A 186 7.09 0.56 7.33
C VAL A 186 6.38 1.84 6.88
N ILE A 187 6.89 2.97 7.34
CA ILE A 187 6.37 4.30 7.05
C ILE A 187 7.18 4.94 5.93
N PHE A 188 8.51 4.95 6.08
CA PHE A 188 9.42 5.47 5.08
C PHE A 188 10.19 4.32 4.42
N PRO A 189 10.43 4.33 3.10
CA PRO A 189 9.81 5.17 2.07
C PRO A 189 8.35 4.78 1.82
N SER A 190 7.56 5.65 1.19
CA SER A 190 6.15 5.36 0.96
C SER A 190 5.90 4.37 -0.17
N PHE A 191 5.31 3.25 0.21
CA PHE A 191 4.78 2.32 -0.77
C PHE A 191 3.57 2.87 -1.54
N HIS A 192 2.75 3.77 -0.96
CA HIS A 192 1.58 4.32 -1.67
C HIS A 192 2.01 5.18 -2.87
N THR A 193 3.07 5.96 -2.71
CA THR A 193 3.64 6.78 -3.79
C THR A 193 4.19 5.91 -4.90
N VAL A 194 4.96 4.87 -4.52
CA VAL A 194 5.47 3.86 -5.46
C VAL A 194 4.30 3.21 -6.20
N LEU A 195 3.29 2.74 -5.48
CA LEU A 195 2.12 2.08 -6.05
C LEU A 195 1.35 3.01 -6.98
N ALA A 196 1.22 4.30 -6.65
CA ALA A 196 0.56 5.27 -7.50
C ALA A 196 1.31 5.46 -8.84
N VAL A 197 2.65 5.53 -8.79
CA VAL A 197 3.48 5.55 -10.00
C VAL A 197 3.32 4.25 -10.81
N LEU A 198 3.28 3.10 -10.15
CA LEU A 198 3.07 1.82 -10.82
C LEU A 198 1.69 1.73 -11.46
N CYS A 199 0.62 2.20 -10.81
CA CYS A 199 -0.74 2.25 -11.36
C CYS A 199 -0.80 3.13 -12.61
N ALA A 200 -0.24 4.35 -12.54
CA ALA A 200 -0.16 5.24 -13.70
C ALA A 200 0.61 4.61 -14.88
N CYS A 201 1.69 3.87 -14.59
CA CYS A 201 2.45 3.13 -15.61
C CYS A 201 1.68 1.92 -16.16
N ALA A 202 0.97 1.17 -15.32
CA ALA A 202 0.19 0.01 -15.70
C ALA A 202 -1.04 0.36 -16.56
N ALA A 203 -1.59 1.57 -16.40
CA ALA A 203 -2.71 2.06 -17.19
C ALA A 203 -2.34 2.47 -18.63
N ARG A 204 -1.04 2.59 -18.97
CA ARG A 204 -0.57 3.03 -20.31
C ARG A 204 -1.21 2.30 -21.52
N PRO A 205 -1.33 0.95 -21.56
CA PRO A 205 -2.00 0.25 -22.67
C PRO A 205 -3.52 0.43 -22.68
N LEU A 206 -4.13 0.85 -21.57
CA LEU A 206 -5.58 0.97 -21.40
C LEU A 206 -6.03 2.36 -21.85
N ARG A 207 -6.33 2.56 -23.14
CA ARG A 207 -6.63 3.88 -23.74
C ARG A 207 -7.63 4.73 -22.95
N ILE A 208 -8.69 4.11 -22.42
CA ILE A 208 -9.73 4.79 -21.63
C ILE A 208 -9.23 5.18 -20.24
N LEU A 209 -8.43 4.33 -19.60
CA LEU A 209 -7.98 4.52 -18.21
C LEU A 209 -6.66 5.28 -18.10
N ARG A 210 -5.88 5.40 -19.18
CA ARG A 210 -4.53 5.98 -19.16
C ARG A 210 -4.46 7.37 -18.52
N TYR A 211 -5.26 8.32 -19.00
CA TYR A 211 -5.23 9.70 -18.50
C TYR A 211 -5.99 9.88 -17.18
N PRO A 212 -7.17 9.27 -16.97
CA PRO A 212 -7.83 9.29 -15.67
C PRO A 212 -6.95 8.70 -14.55
N SER A 213 -6.30 7.56 -14.79
CA SER A 213 -5.39 6.95 -13.84
C SER A 213 -4.17 7.83 -13.57
N LEU A 214 -3.57 8.44 -14.61
CA LEU A 214 -2.47 9.38 -14.39
C LEU A 214 -2.88 10.57 -13.50
N ALA A 215 -4.03 11.18 -13.79
CA ALA A 215 -4.54 12.31 -13.00
C ALA A 215 -4.85 11.89 -11.55
N LEU A 216 -5.52 10.75 -11.37
CA LEU A 216 -5.84 10.20 -10.05
C LEU A 216 -4.57 9.93 -9.23
N ASN A 217 -3.57 9.28 -9.83
CA ASN A 217 -2.33 8.95 -9.14
C ASN A 217 -1.49 10.18 -8.79
N LEU A 218 -1.53 11.24 -9.63
CA LEU A 218 -0.94 12.53 -9.25
C LEU A 218 -1.65 13.13 -8.03
N LEU A 219 -2.99 13.09 -7.98
CA LEU A 219 -3.75 13.56 -6.83
C LEU A 219 -3.50 12.73 -5.57
N ILE A 220 -3.30 11.42 -5.69
CA ILE A 220 -2.93 10.53 -4.57
C ILE A 220 -1.54 10.88 -4.02
N ILE A 221 -0.57 11.17 -4.90
CA ILE A 221 0.78 11.62 -4.50
C ILE A 221 0.73 13.01 -3.83
N LEU A 222 -0.23 13.85 -4.19
CA LEU A 222 -0.43 15.14 -3.53
C LEU A 222 -1.21 15.03 -2.22
N SER A 223 -2.05 14.00 -2.03
CA SER A 223 -2.84 13.81 -0.82
C SER A 223 -2.10 13.06 0.29
N THR A 224 -1.01 12.39 -0.03
CA THR A 224 -0.21 11.55 0.87
C THR A 224 0.31 12.30 2.09
N PRO A 225 0.76 13.57 1.99
CA PRO A 225 1.15 14.34 3.16
C PRO A 225 0.04 14.51 4.20
N ALA A 226 -1.22 14.64 3.76
CA ALA A 226 -2.39 14.76 4.64
C ALA A 226 -2.60 13.53 5.56
N MET A 227 -2.11 12.36 5.14
CA MET A 227 -2.33 11.09 5.83
C MET A 227 -1.22 10.71 6.81
N GLY A 228 -0.35 11.65 7.18
CA GLY A 228 0.80 11.42 8.06
C GLY A 228 2.12 11.22 7.32
N GLY A 229 2.10 11.46 6.01
CA GLY A 229 3.26 11.40 5.15
C GLY A 229 3.96 12.72 5.05
N THR A 230 5.22 12.70 4.66
CA THR A 230 5.96 13.95 4.46
C THR A 230 6.38 14.11 3.00
N ILE A 231 7.03 15.17 2.54
CA ILE A 231 7.47 15.23 1.12
C ILE A 231 8.72 14.36 0.92
N SER A 232 9.59 14.31 1.93
CA SER A 232 10.74 13.43 1.97
C SER A 232 10.33 11.96 2.05
N SER A 233 9.14 11.65 2.61
CA SER A 233 8.66 10.27 2.82
C SER A 233 7.41 9.83 2.03
N ILE A 234 6.59 10.78 1.60
CA ILE A 234 5.24 10.69 1.00
C ILE A 234 4.37 9.55 1.57
N SER A 235 4.35 9.31 2.89
CA SER A 235 3.85 8.06 3.52
C SER A 235 2.54 8.09 4.33
N SER A 236 1.60 7.15 4.14
CA SER A 236 0.78 6.65 5.26
C SER A 236 0.70 5.12 5.28
N PRO A 237 1.00 4.48 6.41
CA PRO A 237 1.01 3.02 6.50
C PRO A 237 -0.38 2.37 6.66
N ALA A 238 -1.43 3.15 6.96
CA ALA A 238 -2.64 2.61 7.59
C ALA A 238 -3.61 1.84 6.67
N LEU A 239 -3.49 1.99 5.34
CA LEU A 239 -4.53 1.48 4.43
C LEU A 239 -4.09 0.53 3.33
N PHE A 240 -2.79 0.46 3.02
CA PHE A 240 -2.32 -0.43 1.94
C PHE A 240 -2.60 -1.91 2.24
N TRP A 241 -2.55 -2.30 3.51
CA TRP A 241 -2.75 -3.70 3.95
C TRP A 241 -4.22 -4.05 4.24
N ARG A 242 -5.14 -3.08 4.07
CA ARG A 242 -6.57 -3.24 4.36
C ARG A 242 -7.44 -3.57 3.14
N LEU A 243 -6.82 -3.96 2.02
CA LEU A 243 -7.53 -4.64 0.92
C LEU A 243 -8.11 -5.97 1.39
#